data_AF-A0AAW8L073-F1
#
_entry.id   AF-A0AAW8L073-F1
#
_cell.length_a   1.000
_cell.length_b   1.000
_cell.length_c   1.000
_cell.angle_alpha   90.00
_cell.angle_beta   90.00
_cell.angle_gamma   90.00
#
_symmetry.space_group_name_H-M   'P 1'
#
loop_
_entity.id
_entity.type
_entity.pdbx_description
1 polymer ?
#
loop_
_entity_poly.entity_id
_entity_poly.type
_entity_poly.pdbx_seq_one_letter_code
_entity_poly.pdbx_strand_id
1 'polypeptide(L)'
;MLKIKKLKNHFIRNIPREIDTGVLYISMEYATAVHSCCCGCGERVVTPLSPTDWKMSFDGESVSLTPSVGNWNSACRSHYIIKQNVVVEAGSWNDDRIKEERKRDKLAKAHYYQSIAKSESEIQKDDNEIISIKSSDTTNLWGIVRRWLRKLIN
;
A
#
# COMPACT_ATOMS: atom_id res chain seq x y z
N MET A 1 7.07 -22.43 13.90
CA MET A 1 5.63 -22.73 14.03
C MET A 1 4.86 -21.44 14.29
N LEU A 2 3.76 -21.20 13.56
CA LEU A 2 2.89 -20.04 13.79
C LEU A 2 2.10 -20.17 15.10
N LYS A 3 2.24 -19.20 16.01
CA LYS A 3 1.53 -19.14 17.29
C LYS A 3 0.18 -18.46 17.16
N ILE A 4 0.08 -17.45 16.31
CA ILE A 4 -1.15 -16.70 16.06
C ILE A 4 -1.87 -17.35 14.86
N LYS A 5 -3.12 -17.74 15.06
CA LYS A 5 -3.94 -18.40 14.02
C LYS A 5 -4.99 -17.51 13.39
N LYS A 6 -5.44 -16.47 14.11
CA LYS A 6 -6.45 -15.52 13.64
C LYS A 6 -6.07 -14.12 14.14
N LEU A 7 -6.30 -13.12 13.30
CA LEU A 7 -6.10 -11.71 13.61
C LEU A 7 -7.45 -11.01 13.76
N LYS A 8 -7.54 -10.06 14.69
CA LYS A 8 -8.62 -9.08 14.71
C LYS A 8 -8.20 -7.89 13.86
N ASN A 9 -8.99 -7.53 12.85
CA ASN A 9 -8.73 -6.30 12.10
C ASN A 9 -9.16 -5.07 12.91
N HIS A 10 -8.38 -4.00 12.82
CA HIS A 10 -8.67 -2.73 13.47
C HIS A 10 -8.31 -1.60 12.52
N PHE A 11 -9.32 -0.97 11.94
CA PHE A 11 -9.16 0.18 11.06
C PHE A 11 -8.94 1.44 11.91
N ILE A 12 -7.80 2.09 11.72
CA ILE A 12 -7.40 3.28 12.46
C ILE A 12 -6.71 4.27 11.54
N ARG A 13 -6.72 5.54 11.95
CA ARG A 13 -5.95 6.56 11.24
C ARG A 13 -4.45 6.39 11.43
N ASN A 14 -4.00 6.43 12.69
CA ASN A 14 -2.58 6.42 13.06
C ASN A 14 -2.21 5.11 13.74
N ILE A 15 -1.25 4.38 13.19
CA ILE A 15 -0.76 3.12 13.76
C ILE A 15 -0.07 3.38 15.10
N PRO A 16 -0.39 2.63 16.17
CA PRO A 16 0.22 2.81 17.47
C PRO A 16 1.71 2.48 17.47
N ARG A 17 2.43 3.08 18.43
CA ARG A 17 3.87 2.82 18.63
C ARG A 17 4.13 1.39 19.09
N GLU A 18 3.23 0.84 19.90
CA GLU A 18 3.25 -0.55 20.35
C GLU A 18 2.19 -1.34 19.59
N ILE A 19 2.54 -2.53 19.12
CA ILE A 19 1.67 -3.34 18.27
C ILE A 19 1.19 -4.54 19.06
N ASP A 20 -0.13 -4.59 19.29
CA ASP A 20 -0.73 -5.71 20.01
C ASP A 20 -0.60 -7.03 19.25
N THR A 21 -0.34 -8.09 20.00
CA THR A 21 -0.30 -9.45 19.45
C THR A 21 -1.72 -9.87 19.03
N GLY A 22 -1.86 -10.38 17.81
CA GLY A 22 -3.16 -10.85 17.31
C GLY A 22 -4.04 -9.76 16.70
N VAL A 23 -3.53 -8.54 16.55
CA VAL A 23 -4.25 -7.42 15.92
C VAL A 23 -3.60 -7.05 14.59
N LEU A 24 -4.41 -6.89 13.55
CA LEU A 24 -4.03 -6.32 12.26
C LEU A 24 -4.52 -4.88 12.20
N TYR A 25 -3.64 -3.92 12.42
CA TYR A 25 -3.95 -2.51 12.29
C TYR A 25 -3.90 -2.11 10.83
N ILE A 26 -4.91 -1.38 10.36
CA ILE A 26 -5.03 -0.97 8.96
C ILE A 26 -5.30 0.53 8.94
N SER A 27 -4.42 1.27 8.25
CA SER A 27 -4.64 2.67 7.92
C SER A 27 -4.91 2.81 6.42
N MET A 28 -6.14 3.17 6.09
CA MET A 28 -6.53 3.48 4.72
C MET A 28 -5.92 4.80 4.25
N GLU A 29 -5.78 5.79 5.14
CA GLU A 29 -5.21 7.10 4.83
C GLU A 29 -3.73 7.01 4.46
N TYR A 30 -2.97 6.17 5.18
CA TYR A 30 -1.55 5.95 4.92
C TYR A 30 -1.28 4.70 4.07
N ALA A 31 -2.33 4.09 3.50
CA ALA A 31 -2.28 2.90 2.67
C ALA A 31 -1.31 1.83 3.23
N THR A 32 -1.51 1.41 4.48
CA THR A 32 -0.62 0.46 5.14
C THR A 32 -1.35 -0.42 6.15
N ALA A 33 -0.90 -1.65 6.29
CA ALA A 33 -1.31 -2.54 7.37
C ALA A 33 -0.09 -2.98 8.19
N VAL A 34 -0.27 -3.11 9.50
CA VAL A 34 0.80 -3.43 10.45
C VAL A 34 0.29 -4.41 11.50
N HIS A 35 1.12 -5.40 11.81
CA HIS A 35 0.84 -6.37 12.87
C HIS A 35 2.13 -6.90 13.51
N SER A 36 1.99 -7.51 14.68
CA SER A 36 3.08 -8.27 15.29
C SER A 36 3.21 -9.63 14.60
N CYS A 37 4.44 -10.07 14.36
CA CYS A 37 4.74 -11.27 13.59
C CYS A 37 3.98 -12.50 14.13
N CYS A 38 3.30 -13.22 13.24
CA CYS A 38 2.39 -14.31 13.62
C CYS A 38 3.08 -15.57 14.18
N CYS A 39 4.41 -15.67 14.07
CA CYS A 39 5.17 -16.68 14.81
C CYS A 39 5.26 -16.37 16.31
N GLY A 40 4.92 -15.14 16.72
CA GLY A 40 4.95 -14.68 18.12
C GLY A 40 6.34 -14.27 18.60
N CYS A 41 7.24 -13.85 17.71
CA CYS A 41 8.54 -13.28 18.09
C CYS A 41 8.48 -11.80 18.48
N GLY A 42 7.34 -11.13 18.25
CA GLY A 42 7.16 -9.70 18.57
C GLY A 42 7.62 -8.73 17.48
N GLU A 43 8.24 -9.21 16.40
CA GLU A 43 8.71 -8.35 15.31
C GLU A 43 7.56 -7.59 14.64
N ARG A 44 7.75 -6.29 14.37
CA ARG A 44 6.78 -5.48 13.65
C ARG A 44 6.82 -5.83 12.17
N VAL A 45 5.69 -6.30 11.63
CA VAL A 45 5.52 -6.53 10.21
C VAL A 45 4.74 -5.36 9.62
N VAL A 46 5.29 -4.75 8.56
CA VAL A 46 4.64 -3.68 7.80
C VAL A 46 4.34 -4.18 6.40
N THR A 47 3.10 -4.02 5.96
CA THR A 47 2.63 -4.36 4.62
C THR A 47 2.02 -3.12 3.96
N PRO A 48 2.83 -2.34 3.21
CA PRO A 48 2.32 -1.23 2.41
C PRO A 48 1.29 -1.71 1.38
N LEU A 49 0.18 -0.98 1.28
CA LEU A 49 -0.91 -1.26 0.37
C LEU A 49 -0.69 -0.46 -0.92
N SER A 50 0.08 -1.01 -1.84
CA SER A 50 0.43 -0.37 -3.11
C SER A 50 0.21 -1.32 -4.28
N PRO A 51 0.06 -0.80 -5.51
CA PRO A 51 -0.07 -1.64 -6.70
C PRO A 51 1.11 -2.60 -6.94
N THR A 52 2.24 -2.35 -6.30
CA THR A 52 3.49 -3.13 -6.44
C THR A 52 3.90 -3.88 -5.17
N ASP A 53 3.12 -3.77 -4.10
CA ASP A 53 3.38 -4.38 -2.80
C ASP A 53 2.23 -5.32 -2.42
N TRP A 54 1.57 -5.09 -1.28
CA TRP A 54 0.43 -5.88 -0.83
C TRP A 54 -0.89 -5.28 -1.34
N LYS A 55 -1.79 -6.18 -1.73
CA LYS A 55 -3.20 -5.95 -1.97
C LYS A 55 -3.98 -6.44 -0.77
N MET A 56 -4.92 -5.61 -0.33
CA MET A 56 -5.88 -5.94 0.71
C MET A 56 -7.26 -6.15 0.10
N SER A 57 -7.99 -7.17 0.56
CA SER A 57 -9.43 -7.29 0.33
C SER A 57 -10.16 -7.24 1.68
N PHE A 58 -11.28 -6.53 1.73
CA PHE A 58 -12.16 -6.45 2.89
C PHE A 58 -13.61 -6.60 2.44
N ASP A 59 -14.34 -7.53 3.06
CA ASP A 59 -15.74 -7.88 2.72
C ASP A 59 -16.77 -7.29 3.69
N GLY A 60 -16.33 -6.42 4.62
CA GLY A 60 -17.16 -5.87 5.70
C GLY A 60 -16.92 -6.57 7.05
N GLU A 61 -16.30 -7.75 7.06
CA GLU A 61 -16.02 -8.52 8.27
C GLU A 61 -14.54 -8.95 8.35
N SER A 62 -14.00 -9.44 7.24
CA SER A 62 -12.75 -10.17 7.16
C SER A 62 -11.75 -9.52 6.21
N VAL A 63 -10.48 -9.56 6.58
CA VAL A 63 -9.37 -8.99 5.79
C VAL A 63 -8.49 -10.11 5.25
N SER A 64 -8.12 -10.01 3.98
CA SER A 64 -7.06 -10.82 3.38
C SER A 64 -5.95 -9.93 2.84
N LEU A 65 -4.71 -10.41 2.93
CA LEU A 65 -3.53 -9.77 2.36
C LEU A 65 -2.85 -10.71 1.36
N THR A 66 -2.50 -10.16 0.21
CA THR A 66 -1.74 -10.85 -0.84
C THR A 66 -0.67 -9.92 -1.41
N PRO A 67 0.55 -10.37 -1.73
CA PRO A 67 1.05 -11.74 -1.59
C PRO A 67 1.29 -12.13 -0.12
N SER A 68 1.94 -13.28 0.10
CA SER A 68 2.32 -13.75 1.43
C SER A 68 3.28 -12.78 2.15
N VAL A 69 3.37 -12.92 3.46
CA VAL A 69 4.33 -12.23 4.33
C VAL A 69 5.50 -13.16 4.57
N GLY A 70 6.67 -12.84 4.04
CA GLY A 70 7.92 -13.55 4.29
C GLY A 70 8.89 -12.70 5.12
N ASN A 71 9.19 -13.14 6.35
CA ASN A 71 10.07 -12.40 7.26
C ASN A 71 11.54 -12.86 7.18
N TRP A 72 12.08 -12.89 5.96
CA TRP A 72 13.37 -13.52 5.64
C TRP A 72 14.59 -12.82 6.24
N ASN A 73 14.48 -11.53 6.58
CA ASN A 73 15.54 -10.77 7.25
C ASN A 73 15.52 -10.92 8.77
N SER A 74 14.47 -11.53 9.32
CA SER A 74 14.34 -11.75 10.76
C SER A 74 14.79 -13.15 11.15
N ALA A 75 15.25 -13.30 12.39
CA ALA A 75 15.70 -14.59 12.93
C ALA A 75 14.63 -15.69 12.82
N CYS A 76 13.35 -15.34 12.89
CA CYS A 76 12.26 -16.32 12.83
C CYS A 76 12.00 -16.89 11.43
N ARG A 77 12.42 -16.20 10.35
CA ARG A 77 12.19 -16.55 8.93
C ARG A 77 10.75 -17.05 8.63
N SER A 78 9.76 -16.54 9.36
CA SER A 78 8.38 -17.01 9.25
C SER A 78 7.78 -16.64 7.90
N HIS A 79 6.93 -17.51 7.36
CA HIS A 79 6.25 -17.28 6.08
C HIS A 79 4.79 -17.69 6.19
N TYR A 80 3.88 -16.77 5.88
CA TYR A 80 2.44 -16.99 6.02
C TYR A 80 1.61 -16.08 5.11
N ILE A 81 0.35 -16.43 4.94
CA ILE A 81 -0.68 -15.65 4.26
C ILE A 81 -1.76 -15.29 5.28
N ILE A 82 -2.31 -14.08 5.19
CA ILE A 82 -3.49 -13.70 5.95
C ILE A 82 -4.68 -13.78 5.00
N LYS A 83 -5.62 -14.70 5.26
CA LYS A 83 -6.82 -14.93 4.43
C LYS A 83 -8.04 -14.95 5.32
N GLN A 84 -8.98 -14.03 5.10
CA GLN A 84 -10.21 -13.88 5.87
C GLN A 84 -9.94 -13.85 7.39
N ASN A 85 -9.00 -13.00 7.80
CA ASN A 85 -8.45 -12.89 9.16
C ASN A 85 -7.66 -14.11 9.66
N VAL A 86 -7.59 -15.22 8.93
CA VAL A 86 -6.86 -16.44 9.33
C VAL A 86 -5.42 -16.39 8.85
N VAL A 87 -4.49 -16.79 9.72
CA VAL A 87 -3.07 -16.92 9.39
C VAL A 87 -2.81 -18.34 8.92
N VAL A 88 -2.48 -18.48 7.64
CA VAL A 88 -2.17 -19.75 6.98
C VAL A 88 -0.67 -19.84 6.75
N GLU A 89 -0.04 -20.92 7.18
CA GLU A 89 1.38 -21.15 6.94
C GLU A 89 1.67 -21.25 5.44
N ALA A 90 2.74 -20.61 5.00
CA ALA A 90 3.21 -20.68 3.62
C ALA A 90 4.59 -21.36 3.62
N GLY A 91 4.81 -22.25 2.65
CA GLY A 91 6.02 -23.07 2.60
C GLY A 91 7.31 -22.24 2.58
N SER A 92 8.36 -22.71 3.26
CA SER A 92 9.65 -22.01 3.34
C SER A 92 10.30 -21.84 1.97
N TRP A 93 10.99 -20.71 1.77
CA TRP A 93 11.78 -20.47 0.56
C TRP A 93 13.27 -20.61 0.87
N ASN A 94 14.03 -21.11 -0.12
CA ASN A 94 15.48 -21.04 -0.08
C ASN A 94 15.96 -19.62 -0.45
N ASP A 95 17.23 -19.36 -0.19
CA ASP A 95 17.81 -18.02 -0.40
C ASP A 95 17.80 -17.59 -1.87
N ASP A 96 17.95 -18.54 -2.81
CA ASP A 96 17.88 -18.26 -4.24
C ASP A 96 16.49 -17.75 -4.64
N ARG A 97 15.43 -18.43 -4.22
CA ARG A 97 14.04 -18.00 -4.49
C ARG A 97 13.74 -16.65 -3.85
N ILE A 98 14.24 -16.39 -2.65
CA ILE A 98 14.10 -15.08 -1.98
C ILE A 98 14.80 -13.99 -2.79
N LYS A 99 15.99 -14.26 -3.33
CA LYS A 99 16.76 -13.31 -4.14
C LYS A 99 16.08 -13.03 -5.48
N GLU A 100 15.53 -14.04 -6.12
CA GLU A 100 14.76 -13.91 -7.35
C GLU A 100 13.49 -13.08 -7.15
N GLU A 101 12.73 -13.34 -6.08
CA GLU A 101 11.55 -12.56 -5.72
C GLU A 101 11.90 -11.08 -5.55
N ARG A 102 12.91 -10.78 -4.74
CA ARG A 102 13.37 -9.40 -4.50
C ARG A 102 13.77 -8.70 -5.79
N LYS A 103 14.41 -9.41 -6.71
CA LYS A 103 14.78 -8.87 -8.02
C LYS A 103 13.52 -8.53 -8.82
N ARG A 104 12.52 -9.41 -8.83
CA ARG A 104 11.25 -9.19 -9.51
C ARG A 104 10.49 -7.99 -8.94
N ASP A 105 10.39 -7.90 -7.61
CA ASP A 105 9.73 -6.78 -6.92
C ASP A 105 10.41 -5.45 -7.23
N LYS A 106 11.74 -5.42 -7.21
CA LYS A 106 12.52 -4.22 -7.55
C LYS A 106 12.23 -3.76 -8.99
N LEU A 107 12.18 -4.69 -9.93
CA LEU A 107 11.88 -4.39 -11.33
C LEU A 107 10.43 -3.91 -11.51
N ALA A 108 9.47 -4.58 -10.87
CA ALA A 108 8.06 -4.21 -10.93
C ALA A 108 7.82 -2.79 -10.39
N LYS A 109 8.45 -2.45 -9.25
CA LYS A 109 8.42 -1.10 -8.67
C LYS A 109 9.01 -0.07 -9.61
N ALA A 110 10.21 -0.32 -10.14
CA ALA A 110 10.88 0.60 -11.06
C ALA A 110 10.00 0.90 -12.28
N HIS A 111 9.44 -0.15 -12.90
CA HIS A 111 8.57 -0.01 -14.06
C HIS A 111 7.30 0.80 -13.73
N TYR A 112 6.63 0.50 -12.63
CA TYR A 112 5.42 1.19 -12.21
C TYR A 112 5.67 2.68 -11.99
N TYR A 113 6.62 3.05 -11.15
CA TYR A 113 6.87 4.46 -10.85
C TYR A 113 7.44 5.24 -12.03
N GLN A 114 8.21 4.60 -12.92
CA GLN A 114 8.64 5.24 -14.16
C GLN A 114 7.46 5.55 -15.09
N SER A 115 6.48 4.64 -15.21
CA SER A 115 5.28 4.88 -16.01
C SER A 115 4.43 6.03 -15.47
N ILE A 116 4.31 6.15 -14.14
CA ILE A 116 3.60 7.26 -13.49
C ILE A 116 4.30 8.59 -13.79
N ALA A 117 5.61 8.67 -13.56
CA ALA A 117 6.39 9.88 -13.84
C ALA A 117 6.29 10.32 -15.31
N LYS A 118 6.28 9.36 -16.25
CA LYS A 118 6.09 9.64 -17.67
C LYS A 118 4.70 10.22 -17.94
N SER A 119 3.63 9.59 -17.43
CA SER A 119 2.26 10.08 -17.62
C SER A 119 2.06 11.48 -17.04
N GLU A 120 2.61 11.77 -15.86
CA GLU A 120 2.56 13.11 -15.25
C GLU A 120 3.28 14.15 -16.11
N SER A 121 4.42 13.79 -16.69
CA SER A 121 5.17 14.68 -17.59
C SER A 121 4.45 14.94 -18.92
N GLU A 122 3.62 14.01 -19.39
CA GLU A 122 2.82 14.15 -20.61
C GLU A 122 1.58 15.03 -20.37
N ILE A 123 0.90 14.85 -19.24
CA ILE A 123 -0.22 15.71 -18.82
C ILE A 123 0.24 17.17 -18.65
N GLN A 124 1.41 17.38 -18.03
CA GLN A 124 1.97 18.73 -17.85
C GLN A 124 2.36 19.41 -19.17
N LYS A 125 2.71 18.65 -20.22
CA LYS A 125 3.00 19.23 -21.55
C LYS A 125 1.73 19.68 -22.24
N ASP A 126 0.67 18.88 -22.19
CA ASP A 126 -0.63 19.20 -22.78
C ASP A 126 -1.27 20.41 -22.09
N ASP A 127 -1.21 20.50 -20.76
CA ASP A 127 -1.68 21.69 -20.02
C ASP A 127 -0.91 22.97 -20.40
N ASN A 128 0.41 22.88 -20.56
CA ASN A 128 1.23 24.02 -20.98
C ASN A 128 0.98 24.42 -22.45
N GLU A 129 0.69 23.45 -23.33
CA GLU A 129 0.33 23.68 -24.72
C GLU A 129 -1.08 24.31 -24.85
N ILE A 130 -2.04 23.86 -24.03
CA ILE A 130 -3.38 24.48 -23.91
C ILE A 130 -3.30 25.90 -23.34
N ILE A 131 -2.44 26.17 -22.36
CA ILE A 131 -2.21 27.53 -21.83
C ILE A 131 -1.58 28.43 -22.91
N SER A 132 -0.63 27.90 -23.68
CA SER A 132 -0.03 28.60 -24.82
C SER A 132 -1.09 28.98 -25.87
N ILE A 133 -1.97 28.04 -26.25
CA ILE A 133 -3.04 28.27 -27.25
C ILE A 133 -4.13 29.23 -26.73
N LYS A 134 -4.49 29.16 -25.44
CA LYS A 134 -5.47 30.09 -24.83
C LYS A 134 -4.90 31.50 -24.57
N SER A 135 -3.60 31.70 -24.68
CA SER A 135 -2.99 33.03 -24.51
C SER A 135 -3.13 33.94 -25.73
N SER A 136 -3.55 33.40 -26.89
CA SER A 136 -3.73 34.17 -28.13
C SER A 136 -5.18 34.55 -28.46
N ASP A 137 -6.18 34.19 -27.66
CA ASP A 137 -7.56 34.63 -27.95
C ASP A 137 -8.43 34.89 -26.70
N THR A 138 -8.70 36.18 -26.51
CA THR A 138 -9.82 36.85 -25.83
C THR A 138 -10.26 36.45 -24.41
N THR A 139 -10.05 37.41 -23.50
CA THR A 139 -10.93 37.89 -22.43
C THR A 139 -12.22 37.13 -22.10
N ASN A 140 -12.44 36.94 -20.78
CA ASN A 140 -13.73 36.71 -20.10
C ASN A 140 -14.34 35.30 -20.01
N LEU A 141 -13.56 34.27 -19.63
CA LEU A 141 -14.16 32.98 -19.17
C LEU A 141 -13.58 32.39 -17.87
N TRP A 142 -12.65 33.08 -17.19
CA TRP A 142 -12.07 32.64 -15.91
C TRP A 142 -12.91 32.96 -14.65
N GLY A 143 -14.11 33.54 -14.82
CA GLY A 143 -14.99 33.93 -13.72
C GLY A 143 -15.80 32.80 -13.07
N ILE A 144 -15.96 31.64 -13.72
CA ILE A 144 -16.94 30.63 -13.30
C ILE A 144 -16.31 29.50 -12.45
N VAL A 145 -15.03 29.17 -12.64
CA VAL A 145 -14.35 28.10 -11.87
C VAL A 145 -14.03 28.51 -10.43
N ARG A 146 -13.90 29.82 -10.15
CA ARG A 146 -13.58 30.33 -8.81
C ARG A 146 -14.73 30.27 -7.80
N ARG A 147 -15.94 29.84 -8.20
CA ARG A 147 -17.13 29.84 -7.31
C ARG A 147 -17.36 28.53 -6.55
N TRP A 148 -16.66 27.44 -6.91
CA TRP A 148 -16.72 26.16 -6.17
C TRP A 148 -15.60 25.97 -5.13
N LEU A 149 -14.54 26.79 -5.16
CA LEU A 149 -13.39 26.71 -4.24
C LEU A 149 -13.46 27.65 -3.02
N ARG A 150 -14.63 28.24 -2.71
CA ARG A 150 -14.81 29.10 -1.51
C ARG A 150 -16.02 28.75 -0.62
N LYS A 151 -16.55 27.52 -0.73
CA LYS A 151 -17.69 27.07 0.10
C LYS A 151 -17.44 25.80 0.95
N LEU A 152 -16.18 25.35 1.09
CA LEU A 152 -15.80 24.26 2.00
C LEU A 152 -14.67 24.63 2.97
N ILE A 153 -14.46 25.92 3.19
CA ILE A 153 -13.73 26.44 4.36
C ILE A 153 -14.69 27.41 5.05
N ASN A 154 -15.50 26.85 5.93
CA ASN A 154 -16.02 27.52 7.11
C ASN A 154 -15.69 26.59 8.28
#